data_AF-A0A497GIV5-F1
#
_entry.id   AF-A0A497GIV5-F1
#
_cell.length_a   1.000
_cell.length_b   1.000
_cell.length_c   1.000
_cell.angle_alpha   90.00
_cell.angle_beta   90.00
_cell.angle_gamma   90.00
#
_symmetry.space_group_name_H-M   'P 1'
#
loop_
_entity.id
_entity.type
_entity.pdbx_description
1 polymer ?
#
loop_
_entity_poly.entity_id
_entity_poly.type
_entity_poly.pdbx_seq_one_letter_code
_entity_poly.pdbx_strand_id
1 'polypeptide(L)'
;MSYWAFYSMFSLSLNRLKKKLMAFKSTILSSPINRDKVQTSLCDVIEELTYIKRMYEYAKVLTSYIEHAKTNDILAHALNLLVRNVEDALAERPLSEVLNYAHRIMRMLRDNIAGKYLYLDSEIRQEGLNFIIEIEKLVSAIDQVETNVIAKEACLLLDLLYNISSELGISRRIIIPRLYVEAVKVVLSKILNIDIEEFKEPSINRIAERIRTLYNPDEELYNEFISALKDFLRLDLRTKIMIQLSDDEYRKLTNVCRRILSLTKTIVSTKDALESITDLS
;
A
#
# COMPACT_ATOMS: atom_id res chain seq x y z
N MET A 1 20.21 -9.30 10.94
CA MET A 1 19.03 -9.53 10.07
C MET A 1 19.09 -8.51 8.95
N SER A 2 18.92 -8.89 7.68
CA SER A 2 18.98 -7.94 6.56
C SER A 2 17.74 -7.05 6.52
N TYR A 3 17.85 -5.82 6.00
CA TYR A 3 16.73 -4.89 5.86
C TYR A 3 15.59 -5.47 5.02
N TRP A 4 15.92 -6.12 3.90
CA TRP A 4 14.93 -6.81 3.06
C TRP A 4 14.18 -7.90 3.83
N ALA A 5 14.87 -8.62 4.72
CA ALA A 5 14.20 -9.58 5.58
C ALA A 5 13.25 -8.88 6.58
N PHE A 6 13.64 -7.74 7.14
CA PHE A 6 12.76 -6.94 8.00
C PHE A 6 11.53 -6.43 7.25
N TYR A 7 11.70 -5.80 6.10
CA TYR A 7 10.61 -5.28 5.27
C TYR A 7 9.67 -6.40 4.79
N SER A 8 10.22 -7.52 4.29
CA SER A 8 9.40 -8.66 3.86
C SER A 8 8.61 -9.26 5.03
N MET A 9 9.20 -9.39 6.22
CA MET A 9 8.47 -9.86 7.40
C MET A 9 7.37 -8.88 7.83
N PHE A 10 7.65 -7.58 7.76
CA PHE A 10 6.69 -6.55 8.10
C PHE A 10 5.48 -6.53 7.15
N SER A 11 5.72 -6.58 5.83
CA SER A 11 4.66 -6.68 4.81
C SER A 11 3.87 -7.99 4.94
N LEU A 12 4.53 -9.12 5.20
CA LEU A 12 3.85 -10.40 5.43
C LEU A 12 2.92 -10.34 6.65
N SER A 13 3.35 -9.75 7.75
CA SER A 13 2.53 -9.60 8.95
C SER A 13 1.40 -8.60 8.80
N LEU A 14 1.60 -7.52 8.04
CA LEU A 14 0.51 -6.61 7.70
C LEU A 14 -0.57 -7.32 6.88
N ASN A 15 -0.16 -8.14 5.90
CA ASN A 15 -1.08 -8.95 5.11
C ASN A 15 -1.82 -10.01 5.95
N ARG A 16 -1.14 -10.62 6.95
CA ARG A 16 -1.78 -11.52 7.91
C ARG A 16 -2.78 -10.79 8.79
N LEU A 17 -2.42 -9.60 9.31
CA LEU A 17 -3.32 -8.76 10.10
C LEU A 17 -4.58 -8.43 9.31
N LYS A 18 -4.47 -7.98 8.05
CA LYS A 18 -5.63 -7.71 7.18
C LYS A 18 -6.55 -8.92 7.03
N LYS A 19 -5.97 -10.10 6.79
CA LYS A 19 -6.75 -11.35 6.67
C LYS A 19 -7.46 -11.71 7.98
N LYS A 20 -6.75 -11.64 9.11
CA LYS A 20 -7.30 -11.94 10.45
C LYS A 20 -8.35 -10.91 10.87
N LEU A 21 -8.18 -9.63 10.54
CA LEU A 21 -9.15 -8.57 10.78
C LEU A 21 -10.44 -8.77 9.98
N MET A 22 -10.34 -9.19 8.72
CA MET A 22 -11.52 -9.54 7.90
C MET A 22 -12.29 -10.72 8.48
N ALA A 23 -11.59 -11.75 8.97
CA ALA A 23 -12.20 -12.89 9.65
C ALA A 23 -12.92 -12.46 10.95
N PHE A 24 -12.27 -11.61 11.76
CA PHE A 24 -12.88 -11.03 12.96
C PHE A 24 -14.14 -10.21 12.62
N LYS A 25 -14.06 -9.32 11.63
CA LYS A 25 -15.19 -8.51 11.14
C LYS A 25 -16.37 -9.36 10.70
N SER A 26 -16.12 -10.42 9.93
CA SER A 26 -17.15 -11.37 9.52
C SER A 26 -17.82 -12.04 10.72
N THR A 27 -17.03 -12.38 11.75
CA THR A 27 -17.51 -13.08 12.95
C THR A 27 -18.32 -12.16 13.88
N ILE A 28 -17.89 -10.92 14.09
CA ILE A 28 -18.64 -9.91 14.88
C ILE A 28 -19.98 -9.55 14.21
N LEU A 29 -20.04 -9.58 12.88
CA LEU A 29 -21.24 -9.24 12.12
C LEU A 29 -22.24 -10.40 11.98
N SER A 30 -21.85 -11.64 12.32
CA SER A 30 -22.75 -12.80 12.21
C SER A 30 -23.99 -12.66 13.08
N SER A 31 -25.11 -13.27 12.68
CA SER A 31 -26.34 -13.29 13.48
C SER A 31 -26.87 -14.73 13.57
N PRO A 32 -26.93 -15.34 14.77
CA PRO A 32 -26.43 -14.81 16.05
C PRO A 32 -24.89 -14.71 16.09
N ILE A 33 -24.35 -13.98 17.08
CA ILE A 33 -22.90 -13.91 17.26
C ILE A 33 -22.38 -15.26 17.78
N ASN A 34 -21.39 -15.83 17.08
CA ASN A 34 -20.67 -16.99 17.60
C ASN A 34 -19.52 -16.53 18.52
N ARG A 35 -19.77 -16.55 19.82
CA ARG A 35 -18.89 -15.99 20.87
C ARG A 35 -17.50 -16.63 20.92
N ASP A 36 -17.41 -17.95 20.78
CA ASP A 36 -16.13 -18.68 20.76
C ASP A 36 -15.29 -18.32 19.54
N LYS A 37 -15.95 -18.13 18.39
CA LYS A 37 -15.29 -17.65 17.17
C LYS A 37 -14.87 -16.18 17.30
N VAL A 38 -15.67 -15.32 17.94
CA VAL A 38 -15.28 -13.92 18.19
C VAL A 38 -14.04 -13.88 19.07
N GLN A 39 -14.00 -14.68 20.14
CA GLN A 39 -12.84 -14.77 21.02
C GLN A 39 -11.58 -15.24 20.27
N THR A 40 -11.70 -16.34 19.54
CA THR A 40 -10.58 -16.90 18.76
C THR A 40 -10.06 -15.90 17.74
N SER A 41 -10.94 -15.32 16.92
CA SER A 41 -10.56 -14.35 15.88
C SER A 41 -10.02 -13.03 16.46
N LEU A 42 -10.48 -12.60 17.64
CA LEU A 42 -9.91 -11.45 18.34
C LEU A 42 -8.48 -11.74 18.82
N CYS A 43 -8.24 -12.92 19.40
CA CYS A 43 -6.89 -13.33 19.79
C CYS A 43 -5.93 -13.38 18.60
N ASP A 44 -6.39 -13.90 17.46
CA ASP A 44 -5.60 -13.95 16.22
C ASP A 44 -5.17 -12.56 15.76
N VAL A 45 -6.07 -11.58 15.84
CA VAL A 45 -5.78 -10.17 15.50
C VAL A 45 -4.80 -9.55 16.50
N ILE A 46 -4.98 -9.77 17.80
CA ILE A 46 -4.08 -9.26 18.85
C ILE A 46 -2.67 -9.83 18.71
N GLU A 47 -2.53 -11.10 18.33
CA GLU A 47 -1.24 -11.75 18.10
C GLU A 47 -0.46 -11.04 16.98
N GLU A 48 -1.09 -10.77 15.84
CA GLU A 48 -0.43 -10.04 14.74
C GLU A 48 -0.11 -8.59 15.12
N LEU A 49 -1.02 -7.91 15.83
CA LEU A 49 -0.75 -6.55 16.33
C LEU A 49 0.44 -6.53 17.29
N THR A 50 0.61 -7.55 18.12
CA THR A 50 1.76 -7.68 19.01
C THR A 50 3.06 -7.84 18.21
N TYR A 51 3.03 -8.62 17.14
CA TYR A 51 4.18 -8.79 16.25
C TYR A 51 4.53 -7.49 15.52
N ILE A 52 3.53 -6.79 14.96
CA ILE A 52 3.70 -5.48 14.31
C ILE A 52 4.24 -4.44 15.29
N LYS A 53 3.73 -4.40 16.52
CA LYS A 53 4.25 -3.53 17.59
C LYS A 53 5.75 -3.78 17.82
N ARG A 54 6.18 -5.05 17.94
CA ARG A 54 7.60 -5.37 18.15
C ARG A 54 8.47 -4.89 16.99
N MET A 55 7.99 -5.02 15.75
CA MET A 55 8.71 -4.52 14.58
C MET A 55 8.79 -2.99 14.57
N TYR A 56 7.71 -2.30 14.94
CA TYR A 56 7.70 -0.85 15.09
C TYR A 56 8.70 -0.38 16.16
N GLU A 57 8.70 -0.98 17.35
CA GLU A 57 9.67 -0.63 18.42
C GLU A 57 11.11 -0.86 17.96
N TYR A 58 11.36 -1.94 17.22
CA TYR A 58 12.66 -2.21 16.61
C TYR A 58 13.03 -1.14 15.56
N ALA A 59 12.09 -0.72 14.71
CA ALA A 59 12.30 0.36 13.75
C ALA A 59 12.61 1.69 14.45
N LYS A 60 11.92 2.03 15.53
CA LYS A 60 12.15 3.23 16.34
C LYS A 60 13.53 3.27 16.98
N VAL A 61 14.03 2.13 17.46
CA VAL A 61 15.40 2.03 17.97
C VAL A 61 16.39 2.25 16.83
N LEU A 62 16.18 1.63 15.66
CA LEU A 62 17.06 1.77 14.51
C LEU A 62 17.11 3.19 13.94
N THR A 63 15.98 3.91 13.86
CA THR A 63 15.95 5.28 13.35
C THR A 63 16.82 6.23 14.18
N SER A 64 16.88 6.05 15.51
CA SER A 64 17.75 6.85 16.38
C SER A 64 19.25 6.69 16.04
N TYR A 65 19.69 5.50 15.61
CA TYR A 65 21.07 5.27 15.17
C TYR A 65 21.35 5.88 13.79
N ILE A 66 20.33 5.92 12.94
CA ILE A 66 20.40 6.39 11.56
C ILE A 66 20.46 7.93 11.49
N GLU A 67 19.68 8.63 12.31
CA GLU A 67 19.72 10.11 12.38
C GLU A 67 21.10 10.65 12.74
N HIS A 68 21.89 9.89 13.50
CA HIS A 68 23.28 10.24 13.82
C HIS A 68 24.27 10.03 12.66
N ALA A 69 23.93 9.19 11.68
CA ALA A 69 24.84 8.80 10.59
C ALA A 69 24.77 9.69 9.34
N LYS A 70 23.79 10.61 9.23
CA LYS A 70 23.56 11.51 8.07
C LYS A 70 23.67 10.79 6.71
N THR A 71 23.09 9.59 6.60
CA THR A 71 23.11 8.83 5.35
C THR A 71 21.86 9.13 4.50
N ASN A 72 22.07 9.45 3.21
CA ASN A 72 20.99 9.54 2.20
C ASN A 72 20.49 8.14 1.78
N ASP A 73 20.33 7.25 2.74
CA ASP A 73 19.90 5.88 2.48
C ASP A 73 18.38 5.84 2.37
N ILE A 74 17.87 5.22 1.31
CA ILE A 74 16.43 5.05 1.11
C ILE A 74 15.81 4.19 2.21
N LEU A 75 16.61 3.31 2.79
CA LEU A 75 16.23 2.45 3.90
C LEU A 75 16.10 3.26 5.21
N ALA A 76 17.00 4.22 5.41
CA ALA A 76 16.92 5.18 6.52
C ALA A 76 15.65 6.03 6.43
N HIS A 77 15.36 6.52 5.23
CA HIS A 77 14.16 7.30 4.95
C HIS A 77 12.87 6.48 5.14
N ALA A 78 12.84 5.23 4.67
CA ALA A 78 11.72 4.31 4.84
C ALA A 78 11.40 4.02 6.31
N LEU A 79 12.43 3.74 7.13
CA LEU A 79 12.26 3.51 8.56
C LEU A 79 11.79 4.78 9.29
N ASN A 80 12.32 5.95 8.92
CA ASN A 80 11.86 7.23 9.49
C ASN A 80 10.39 7.52 9.14
N LEU A 81 9.98 7.29 7.88
CA LEU A 81 8.58 7.42 7.46
C LEU A 81 7.68 6.42 8.19
N LEU A 82 8.12 5.18 8.35
CA LEU A 82 7.38 4.16 9.11
C LEU A 82 7.10 4.62 10.54
N VAL A 83 8.15 5.06 11.24
CA VAL A 83 8.04 5.50 12.63
C VAL A 83 7.11 6.72 12.73
N ARG A 84 7.32 7.74 11.89
CA ARG A 84 6.49 8.95 11.90
C ARG A 84 5.02 8.67 11.58
N ASN A 85 4.71 7.95 10.50
CA ASN A 85 3.32 7.67 10.13
C ASN A 85 2.59 6.85 11.20
N VAL A 86 3.29 5.91 11.86
CA VAL A 86 2.73 5.16 12.98
C VAL A 86 2.56 6.05 14.21
N GLU A 87 3.52 6.92 14.52
CA GLU A 87 3.42 7.88 15.63
C GLU A 87 2.27 8.88 15.41
N ASP A 88 2.11 9.42 14.20
CA ASP A 88 1.01 10.33 13.85
C ASP A 88 -0.35 9.63 13.97
N ALA A 89 -0.47 8.40 13.45
CA ALA A 89 -1.69 7.60 13.57
C ALA A 89 -2.03 7.27 15.04
N LEU A 90 -1.02 7.10 15.90
CA LEU A 90 -1.20 6.84 17.33
C LEU A 90 -1.34 8.12 18.18
N ALA A 91 -0.93 9.28 17.66
CA ALA A 91 -1.08 10.57 18.33
C ALA A 91 -2.55 11.02 18.36
N GLU A 92 -3.31 10.70 17.31
CA GLU A 92 -4.75 10.96 17.28
C GLU A 92 -5.49 10.16 18.36
N ARG A 93 -5.10 8.89 18.59
CA ARG A 93 -5.56 8.04 19.71
C ARG A 93 -4.53 6.97 20.08
N PRO A 94 -4.07 6.90 21.34
CA PRO A 94 -2.97 6.03 21.73
C PRO A 94 -3.34 4.55 21.70
N LEU A 95 -2.35 3.68 21.42
CA LEU A 95 -2.46 2.21 21.37
C LEU A 95 -3.17 1.60 22.61
N SER A 96 -3.11 2.28 23.75
CA SER A 96 -3.85 1.93 24.97
C SER A 96 -5.36 1.88 24.76
N GLU A 97 -5.94 2.74 23.92
CA GLU A 97 -7.37 2.72 23.62
C GLU A 97 -7.75 1.51 22.76
N VAL A 98 -6.93 1.17 21.76
CA VAL A 98 -7.12 -0.03 20.92
C VAL A 98 -7.12 -1.30 21.78
N LEU A 99 -6.16 -1.39 22.72
CA LEU A 99 -6.08 -2.49 23.66
C LEU A 99 -7.25 -2.49 24.66
N ASN A 100 -7.79 -1.33 25.03
CA ASN A 100 -8.96 -1.25 25.89
C ASN A 100 -10.21 -1.84 25.23
N TYR A 101 -10.42 -1.61 23.92
CA TYR A 101 -11.52 -2.25 23.19
C TYR A 101 -11.38 -3.77 23.17
N ALA A 102 -10.19 -4.28 22.85
CA ALA A 102 -9.91 -5.72 22.91
C ALA A 102 -10.20 -6.32 24.30
N HIS A 103 -9.73 -5.67 25.37
CA HIS A 103 -9.99 -6.11 26.74
C HIS A 103 -11.47 -6.07 27.12
N ARG A 104 -12.22 -5.06 26.66
CA ARG A 104 -13.67 -4.96 26.88
C ARG A 104 -14.40 -6.09 26.20
N ILE A 105 -14.10 -6.38 24.94
CA ILE A 105 -14.72 -7.48 24.19
C ILE A 105 -14.43 -8.81 24.90
N MET A 106 -13.17 -9.09 25.26
CA MET A 106 -12.79 -10.30 26.01
C MET A 106 -13.52 -10.42 27.35
N ARG A 107 -13.67 -9.30 28.08
CA ARG A 107 -14.40 -9.27 29.35
C ARG A 107 -15.89 -9.58 29.15
N MET A 108 -16.54 -8.93 28.17
CA MET A 108 -17.95 -9.15 27.87
C MET A 108 -18.23 -10.60 27.47
N LEU A 109 -17.36 -11.21 26.65
CA LEU A 109 -17.47 -12.62 26.28
C LEU A 109 -17.34 -13.54 27.49
N ARG A 110 -16.32 -13.33 28.33
CA ARG A 110 -16.08 -14.12 29.53
C ARG A 110 -17.21 -13.99 30.55
N ASP A 111 -17.69 -12.78 30.81
CA ASP A 111 -18.71 -12.52 31.82
C ASP A 111 -20.08 -13.06 31.36
N ASN A 112 -20.34 -13.08 30.04
CA ASN A 112 -21.47 -13.79 29.43
C ASN A 112 -21.39 -15.31 29.62
N ILE A 113 -20.22 -15.92 29.36
CA ILE A 113 -20.00 -17.37 29.54
C ILE A 113 -20.17 -17.76 31.01
N ALA A 114 -19.66 -16.92 31.92
CA ALA A 114 -19.77 -17.14 33.37
C ALA A 114 -21.16 -16.84 33.95
N GLY A 115 -22.11 -16.36 33.13
CA GLY A 115 -23.46 -15.99 33.56
C GLY A 115 -23.51 -14.83 34.56
N LYS A 116 -22.44 -14.02 34.65
CA LYS A 116 -22.32 -12.92 35.63
C LYS A 116 -23.07 -11.67 35.18
N TYR A 117 -22.99 -11.38 33.89
CA TYR A 117 -23.69 -10.27 33.23
C TYR A 117 -24.10 -10.75 31.85
N LEU A 118 -25.28 -10.31 31.38
CA LEU A 118 -25.85 -10.73 30.11
C LEU A 118 -25.76 -9.57 29.12
N TYR A 119 -24.58 -9.43 28.51
CA TYR A 119 -24.33 -8.48 27.42
C TYR A 119 -25.03 -8.93 26.15
N LEU A 120 -25.74 -8.00 25.53
CA LEU A 120 -26.42 -8.21 24.26
C LEU A 120 -25.41 -8.32 23.12
N ASP A 121 -25.76 -9.10 22.10
CA ASP A 121 -24.96 -9.23 20.88
C ASP A 121 -24.73 -7.85 20.20
N SER A 122 -25.66 -6.90 20.36
CA SER A 122 -25.50 -5.51 19.89
C SER A 122 -24.38 -4.75 20.60
N GLU A 123 -24.20 -4.96 21.91
CA GLU A 123 -23.14 -4.30 22.69
C GLU A 123 -21.77 -4.86 22.30
N ILE A 124 -21.65 -6.18 22.19
CA ILE A 124 -20.41 -6.84 21.73
C ILE A 124 -20.05 -6.37 20.32
N ARG A 125 -21.05 -6.23 19.44
CA ARG A 125 -20.87 -5.74 18.07
C ARG A 125 -20.38 -4.30 18.03
N GLN A 126 -20.92 -3.43 18.88
CA GLN A 126 -20.51 -2.03 18.93
C GLN A 126 -19.03 -1.90 19.33
N GLU A 127 -18.60 -2.60 20.37
CA GLU A 127 -17.20 -2.59 20.80
C GLU A 127 -16.29 -3.23 19.73
N GLY A 128 -16.74 -4.31 19.09
CA GLY A 128 -16.02 -4.95 17.98
C GLY A 128 -15.85 -4.04 16.76
N LEU A 129 -16.87 -3.26 16.40
CA LEU A 129 -16.78 -2.30 15.30
C LEU A 129 -15.84 -1.14 15.62
N ASN A 130 -15.89 -0.61 16.85
CA ASN A 130 -14.95 0.42 17.30
C ASN A 130 -13.50 -0.10 17.22
N PHE A 131 -13.25 -1.33 17.66
CA PHE A 131 -11.94 -1.97 17.54
C PHE A 131 -11.47 -2.10 16.08
N ILE A 132 -12.36 -2.52 15.17
CA ILE A 132 -12.04 -2.68 13.74
C ILE A 132 -11.63 -1.34 13.12
N ILE A 133 -12.40 -0.28 13.36
CA ILE A 133 -12.13 1.05 12.79
C ILE A 133 -10.73 1.54 13.18
N GLU A 134 -10.35 1.37 14.44
CA GLU A 134 -9.04 1.82 14.91
C GLU A 134 -7.88 1.00 14.32
N ILE A 135 -8.07 -0.31 14.11
CA ILE A 135 -7.06 -1.12 13.41
C ILE A 135 -6.96 -0.75 11.93
N GLU A 136 -8.09 -0.51 11.24
CA GLU A 136 -8.11 -0.13 9.83
C GLU A 136 -7.33 1.17 9.58
N LYS A 137 -7.40 2.14 10.51
CA LYS A 137 -6.58 3.37 10.45
C LYS A 137 -5.08 3.08 10.56
N LEU A 138 -4.68 2.26 11.54
CA LEU A 138 -3.28 1.87 11.73
C LEU A 138 -2.74 1.11 10.50
N VAL A 139 -3.54 0.21 9.92
CA VAL A 139 -3.20 -0.51 8.70
C VAL A 139 -2.99 0.44 7.53
N SER A 140 -3.86 1.45 7.38
CA SER A 140 -3.74 2.47 6.33
C SER A 140 -2.45 3.27 6.42
N ALA A 141 -2.08 3.73 7.63
CA ALA A 141 -0.83 4.46 7.85
C ALA A 141 0.40 3.64 7.46
N ILE A 142 0.36 2.33 7.74
CA ILE A 142 1.42 1.40 7.38
C ILE A 142 1.46 1.15 5.85
N ASP A 143 0.31 0.99 5.20
CA ASP A 143 0.22 0.78 3.75
C ASP A 143 0.79 1.95 2.94
N GLN A 144 0.63 3.17 3.44
CA GLN A 144 1.22 4.37 2.83
C GLN A 144 2.75 4.30 2.81
N VAL A 145 3.37 3.77 3.87
CA VAL A 145 4.82 3.58 3.94
C VAL A 145 5.28 2.56 2.92
N GLU A 146 4.61 1.39 2.84
CA GLU A 146 4.92 0.35 1.84
C GLU A 146 4.88 0.92 0.42
N THR A 147 3.85 1.72 0.13
CA THR A 147 3.67 2.35 -1.19
C THR A 147 4.78 3.35 -1.50
N ASN A 148 5.16 4.18 -0.53
CA ASN A 148 6.25 5.16 -0.69
C ASN A 148 7.61 4.49 -0.89
N VAL A 149 7.88 3.40 -0.18
CA VAL A 149 9.14 2.63 -0.30
C VAL A 149 9.24 1.99 -1.68
N ILE A 150 8.20 1.30 -2.13
CA ILE A 150 8.16 0.68 -3.47
C ILE A 150 8.37 1.74 -4.56
N ALA A 151 7.70 2.89 -4.46
CA ALA A 151 7.85 3.98 -5.42
C ALA A 151 9.31 4.48 -5.47
N LYS A 152 9.95 4.68 -4.32
CA LYS A 152 11.31 5.18 -4.22
C LYS A 152 12.36 4.16 -4.71
N GLU A 153 12.15 2.87 -4.41
CA GLU A 153 12.98 1.77 -4.92
C GLU A 153 12.86 1.61 -6.43
N ALA A 154 11.64 1.72 -6.98
CA ALA A 154 11.43 1.71 -8.42
C ALA A 154 12.17 2.87 -9.11
N CYS A 155 12.17 4.07 -8.50
CA CYS A 155 12.92 5.22 -9.01
C CYS A 155 14.44 4.98 -8.98
N LEU A 156 14.97 4.49 -7.86
CA LEU A 156 16.39 4.12 -7.78
C LEU A 156 16.80 3.09 -8.82
N LEU A 157 15.99 2.04 -8.99
CA LEU A 157 16.26 1.01 -9.98
C LEU A 157 16.27 1.62 -11.38
N LEU A 158 15.33 2.51 -11.69
CA LEU A 158 15.30 3.25 -12.95
C LEU A 158 16.56 4.12 -13.14
N ASP A 159 17.02 4.83 -12.10
CA ASP A 159 18.22 5.67 -12.16
C ASP A 159 19.51 4.85 -12.28
N LEU A 160 19.62 3.77 -11.52
CA LEU A 160 20.77 2.88 -11.55
C LEU A 160 20.88 2.19 -12.90
N LEU A 161 19.73 1.75 -13.45
CA LEU A 161 19.64 1.18 -14.80
C LEU A 161 19.91 2.22 -15.89
N TYR A 162 19.47 3.47 -15.72
CA TYR A 162 19.83 4.58 -16.60
C TYR A 162 21.35 4.79 -16.63
N ASN A 163 21.99 4.81 -15.47
CA ASN A 163 23.43 5.05 -15.32
C ASN A 163 24.29 3.90 -15.89
N ILE A 164 23.94 2.65 -15.62
CA ILE A 164 24.72 1.49 -16.11
C ILE A 164 24.41 1.12 -17.57
N SER A 165 23.31 1.63 -18.14
CA SER A 165 22.94 1.32 -19.53
C SER A 165 23.95 1.81 -20.57
N SER A 166 24.77 2.82 -20.25
CA SER A 166 25.91 3.24 -21.09
C SER A 166 27.06 2.24 -21.07
N GLU A 167 27.29 1.61 -19.91
CA GLU A 167 28.45 0.76 -19.64
C GLU A 167 28.21 -0.70 -20.05
N LEU A 168 26.95 -1.17 -19.95
CA LEU A 168 26.61 -2.57 -20.25
C LEU A 168 26.53 -2.89 -21.74
N GLY A 169 26.64 -1.92 -22.65
CA GLY A 169 26.50 -2.14 -24.10
C GLY A 169 25.11 -2.66 -24.52
N ILE A 170 24.17 -2.74 -23.58
CA ILE A 170 22.78 -3.14 -23.83
C ILE A 170 22.06 -1.92 -24.40
N SER A 171 21.39 -2.09 -25.54
CA SER A 171 20.66 -1.00 -26.17
C SER A 171 19.62 -0.41 -25.22
N ARG A 172 19.86 0.83 -24.76
CA ARG A 172 18.93 1.68 -23.99
C ARG A 172 17.50 1.67 -24.55
N ARG A 173 17.37 1.41 -25.85
CA ARG A 173 16.12 1.31 -26.62
C ARG A 173 15.26 0.09 -26.29
N ILE A 174 15.77 -0.87 -25.52
CA ILE A 174 15.05 -2.08 -25.10
C ILE A 174 14.71 -2.03 -23.61
N ILE A 175 15.70 -1.74 -22.76
CA ILE A 175 15.55 -1.83 -21.30
C ILE A 175 14.71 -0.67 -20.74
N ILE A 176 15.02 0.58 -21.08
CA ILE A 176 14.37 1.75 -20.48
C ILE A 176 12.84 1.76 -20.76
N PRO A 177 12.38 1.52 -22.00
CA PRO A 177 10.94 1.45 -22.28
C PRO A 177 10.23 0.34 -21.51
N ARG A 178 10.84 -0.85 -21.41
CA ARG A 178 10.26 -1.98 -20.68
C ARG A 178 10.14 -1.68 -19.18
N LEU A 179 11.12 -1.02 -18.60
CA LEU A 179 11.07 -0.63 -17.18
C LEU A 179 9.99 0.42 -16.93
N TYR A 180 9.84 1.41 -17.82
CA TYR A 180 8.74 2.38 -17.72
C TYR A 180 7.37 1.72 -17.86
N VAL A 181 7.24 0.74 -18.74
CA VAL A 181 6.03 -0.09 -18.90
C VAL A 181 5.72 -0.84 -17.60
N GLU A 182 6.71 -1.52 -17.00
CA GLU A 182 6.51 -2.25 -15.74
C GLU A 182 6.22 -1.32 -14.56
N ALA A 183 6.89 -0.16 -14.48
CA ALA A 183 6.61 0.83 -13.44
C ALA A 183 5.14 1.33 -13.51
N VAL A 184 4.63 1.62 -14.71
CA VAL A 184 3.23 1.98 -14.91
C VAL A 184 2.29 0.87 -14.45
N LYS A 185 2.57 -0.39 -14.81
CA LYS A 185 1.75 -1.55 -14.40
C LYS A 185 1.71 -1.71 -12.88
N VAL A 186 2.86 -1.66 -12.22
CA VAL A 186 2.97 -1.81 -10.76
C VAL A 186 2.23 -0.70 -10.03
N VAL A 187 2.45 0.56 -10.45
CA VAL A 187 1.82 1.73 -9.83
C VAL A 187 0.30 1.68 -9.99
N LEU A 188 -0.21 1.41 -11.20
CA LEU A 188 -1.65 1.30 -11.44
C LEU A 188 -2.26 0.09 -10.73
N SER A 189 -1.58 -1.07 -10.73
CA SER A 189 -2.03 -2.27 -10.02
C SER A 189 -2.21 -2.00 -8.54
N LYS A 190 -1.24 -1.33 -7.90
CA LYS A 190 -1.26 -1.01 -6.48
C LYS A 190 -2.32 0.04 -6.14
N ILE A 191 -2.40 1.13 -6.90
CA ILE A 191 -3.37 2.23 -6.67
C ILE A 191 -4.82 1.74 -6.86
N LEU A 192 -5.05 0.88 -7.85
CA LEU A 192 -6.39 0.43 -8.20
C LEU A 192 -6.78 -0.89 -7.54
N ASN A 193 -5.84 -1.53 -6.84
CA ASN A 193 -5.95 -2.87 -6.26
C ASN A 193 -6.49 -3.88 -7.29
N ILE A 194 -5.87 -3.90 -8.46
CA ILE A 194 -6.18 -4.83 -9.55
C ILE A 194 -4.89 -5.51 -10.02
N ASP A 195 -5.00 -6.78 -10.39
CA ASP A 195 -3.90 -7.47 -11.04
C ASP A 195 -3.82 -7.04 -12.51
N ILE A 196 -2.66 -6.53 -12.93
CA ILE A 196 -2.40 -6.08 -14.31
C ILE A 196 -1.27 -6.94 -14.88
N GLU A 197 -1.60 -8.20 -15.18
CA GLU A 197 -0.66 -9.09 -15.88
C GLU A 197 -0.37 -8.56 -17.30
N GLU A 198 -1.39 -8.04 -18.01
CA GLU A 198 -1.25 -7.45 -19.34
C GLU A 198 -2.14 -6.23 -19.58
N PHE A 199 -1.58 -5.20 -20.23
CA PHE A 199 -2.35 -4.09 -20.78
C PHE A 199 -3.05 -4.52 -22.07
N LYS A 200 -4.38 -4.58 -22.04
CA LYS A 200 -5.26 -4.83 -23.20
C LYS A 200 -6.40 -3.81 -23.18
N GLU A 201 -7.11 -3.65 -24.29
CA GLU A 201 -8.28 -2.76 -24.40
C GLU A 201 -9.31 -2.95 -23.27
N PRO A 202 -9.69 -4.21 -22.90
CA PRO A 202 -10.57 -4.44 -21.76
C PRO A 202 -9.99 -3.97 -20.41
N SER A 203 -8.66 -4.04 -20.26
CA SER A 203 -7.95 -3.58 -19.06
C SER A 203 -8.00 -2.06 -18.93
N ILE A 204 -7.89 -1.30 -20.04
CA ILE A 204 -7.98 0.18 -20.01
C ILE A 204 -9.34 0.63 -19.46
N ASN A 205 -10.42 0.07 -19.99
CA ASN A 205 -11.76 0.47 -19.56
C ASN A 205 -11.96 0.17 -18.07
N ARG A 206 -11.50 -1.00 -17.63
CA ARG A 206 -11.51 -1.39 -16.21
C ARG A 206 -10.66 -0.46 -15.33
N ILE A 207 -9.46 -0.08 -15.78
CA ILE A 207 -8.55 0.86 -15.09
C ILE A 207 -9.22 2.24 -14.97
N ALA A 208 -9.76 2.75 -16.07
CA ALA A 208 -10.40 4.05 -16.14
C ALA A 208 -11.64 4.11 -15.23
N GLU A 209 -12.52 3.12 -15.32
CA GLU A 209 -13.71 3.02 -14.48
C GLU A 209 -13.35 2.91 -12.99
N ARG A 210 -12.27 2.20 -12.67
CA ARG A 210 -11.77 2.09 -11.29
C ARG A 210 -11.21 3.41 -10.78
N ILE A 211 -10.46 4.16 -11.59
CA ILE A 211 -10.02 5.51 -11.24
C ILE A 211 -11.22 6.43 -11.01
N ARG A 212 -12.22 6.39 -11.90
CA ARG A 212 -13.42 7.23 -11.77
C ARG A 212 -14.17 6.93 -10.48
N THR A 213 -14.33 5.66 -10.15
CA THR A 213 -15.02 5.20 -8.95
C THR A 213 -14.26 5.56 -7.67
N LEU A 214 -12.93 5.35 -7.68
CA LEU A 214 -12.12 5.50 -6.47
C LEU A 214 -11.74 6.95 -6.21
N TYR A 215 -11.47 7.75 -7.24
CA TYR A 215 -10.89 9.10 -7.08
C TYR A 215 -11.80 10.23 -7.56
N ASN A 216 -12.84 9.92 -8.35
CA ASN A 216 -13.76 10.89 -8.93
C ASN A 216 -13.07 12.15 -9.50
N PRO A 217 -12.06 11.98 -10.39
CA PRO A 217 -11.39 13.12 -11.02
C PRO A 217 -12.36 13.92 -11.88
N ASP A 218 -12.02 15.19 -12.12
CA ASP A 218 -12.72 16.02 -13.09
C ASP A 218 -12.67 15.40 -14.50
N GLU A 219 -13.67 15.75 -15.33
CA GLU A 219 -13.84 15.18 -16.67
C GLU A 219 -12.61 15.44 -17.57
N GLU A 220 -11.94 16.57 -17.43
CA GLU A 220 -10.77 16.90 -18.26
C GLU A 220 -9.60 15.97 -17.93
N LEU A 221 -9.24 15.87 -16.64
CA LEU A 221 -8.16 15.02 -16.15
C LEU A 221 -8.45 13.53 -16.40
N TYR A 222 -9.72 13.11 -16.25
CA TYR A 222 -10.18 11.76 -16.58
C TYR A 222 -9.98 11.41 -18.05
N ASN A 223 -10.39 12.31 -18.95
CA ASN A 223 -10.29 12.10 -20.39
C ASN A 223 -8.82 12.12 -20.85
N GLU A 224 -7.99 12.97 -20.25
CA GLU A 224 -6.54 13.00 -20.50
C GLU A 224 -5.88 11.69 -20.08
N PHE A 225 -6.24 11.16 -18.90
CA PHE A 225 -5.72 9.89 -18.40
C PHE A 225 -6.11 8.71 -19.30
N ILE A 226 -7.38 8.61 -19.72
CA ILE A 226 -7.81 7.58 -20.68
C ILE A 226 -7.03 7.67 -21.99
N SER A 227 -6.85 8.90 -22.50
CA SER A 227 -6.11 9.13 -23.74
C SER A 227 -4.68 8.59 -23.63
N ALA A 228 -4.00 8.91 -22.52
CA ALA A 228 -2.65 8.42 -22.25
C ALA A 228 -2.59 6.88 -22.15
N LEU A 229 -3.58 6.23 -21.53
CA LEU A 229 -3.66 4.76 -21.47
C LEU A 229 -3.87 4.13 -22.86
N LYS A 230 -4.68 4.75 -23.72
CA LYS A 230 -4.90 4.28 -25.10
C LYS A 230 -3.62 4.41 -25.93
N ASP A 231 -2.90 5.52 -25.79
CA ASP A 231 -1.60 5.71 -26.43
C ASP A 231 -0.56 4.70 -25.91
N PHE A 232 -0.58 4.41 -24.61
CA PHE A 232 0.27 3.40 -24.00
C PHE A 232 0.00 2.01 -24.56
N LEU A 233 -1.25 1.57 -24.66
CA LEU A 233 -1.60 0.26 -25.22
C LEU A 233 -1.15 0.12 -26.69
N ARG A 234 -1.34 1.17 -27.51
CA ARG A 234 -0.90 1.18 -28.91
C ARG A 234 0.62 1.01 -29.03
N LEU A 235 1.37 1.62 -28.11
CA LEU A 235 2.83 1.54 -28.09
C LEU A 235 3.32 0.23 -27.47
N ASP A 236 2.73 -0.25 -26.36
CA ASP A 236 3.08 -1.52 -25.69
C ASP A 236 2.90 -2.73 -26.63
N LEU A 237 1.78 -2.80 -27.36
CA LEU A 237 1.54 -3.86 -28.36
C LEU A 237 2.62 -3.89 -29.45
N ARG A 238 3.12 -2.72 -29.88
CA ARG A 238 4.23 -2.63 -30.85
C ARG A 238 5.57 -3.06 -30.23
N THR A 239 5.80 -2.75 -28.96
CA THR A 239 7.04 -3.12 -28.25
C THR A 239 7.16 -4.61 -27.95
N LYS A 240 6.04 -5.33 -27.84
CA LYS A 240 6.01 -6.80 -27.69
C LYS A 240 6.41 -7.53 -28.98
N ILE A 241 6.25 -6.90 -30.14
CA ILE A 241 6.53 -7.49 -31.46
C ILE A 241 7.95 -7.15 -31.93
N MET A 242 8.52 -6.02 -31.50
CA MET A 242 9.85 -5.55 -31.95
C MET A 242 10.94 -5.82 -30.91
N ILE A 243 12.10 -6.29 -31.41
CA ILE A 243 13.29 -6.55 -30.59
C ILE A 243 14.03 -5.25 -30.24
N GLN A 244 13.85 -4.16 -31.01
CA GLN A 244 14.38 -2.82 -30.75
C GLN A 244 13.41 -1.71 -31.21
N LEU A 245 13.17 -0.71 -30.35
CA LEU A 245 12.42 0.50 -30.72
C LEU A 245 13.31 1.50 -31.47
N SER A 246 12.74 2.25 -32.40
CA SER A 246 13.39 3.45 -32.95
C SER A 246 13.53 4.54 -31.87
N ASP A 247 14.42 5.52 -32.08
CA ASP A 247 14.62 6.62 -31.12
C ASP A 247 13.35 7.45 -30.88
N ASP A 248 12.51 7.59 -31.90
CA ASP A 248 11.24 8.28 -31.81
C ASP A 248 10.21 7.47 -31.00
N GLU A 249 10.12 6.16 -31.23
CA GLU A 249 9.24 5.26 -30.47
C GLU A 249 9.68 5.12 -29.00
N TYR A 250 10.98 5.04 -28.75
CA TYR A 250 11.58 5.08 -27.41
C TYR A 250 11.14 6.34 -26.66
N ARG A 251 11.29 7.52 -27.28
CA ARG A 251 10.90 8.80 -26.68
C ARG A 251 9.39 8.87 -26.46
N LYS A 252 8.59 8.45 -27.43
CA LYS A 252 7.13 8.44 -27.35
C LYS A 252 6.63 7.55 -26.21
N LEU A 253 7.10 6.30 -26.12
CA LEU A 253 6.68 5.40 -25.05
C LEU A 253 7.11 5.92 -23.68
N THR A 254 8.36 6.38 -23.55
CA THR A 254 8.86 6.94 -22.28
C THR A 254 8.03 8.15 -21.84
N ASN A 255 7.71 9.06 -22.76
CA ASN A 255 6.90 10.25 -22.45
C ASN A 255 5.46 9.88 -22.09
N VAL A 256 4.87 8.90 -22.76
CA VAL A 256 3.52 8.40 -22.42
C VAL A 256 3.52 7.77 -21.03
N CYS A 257 4.52 6.94 -20.70
CA CYS A 257 4.62 6.34 -19.36
C CYS A 257 4.76 7.41 -18.27
N ARG A 258 5.66 8.39 -18.48
CA ARG A 258 5.82 9.53 -17.56
C ARG A 258 4.53 10.33 -17.40
N ARG A 259 3.80 10.56 -18.50
CA ARG A 259 2.53 11.25 -18.48
C ARG A 259 1.48 10.48 -17.69
N ILE A 260 1.38 9.16 -17.86
CA ILE A 260 0.47 8.31 -17.07
C ILE A 260 0.80 8.44 -15.58
N LEU A 261 2.07 8.26 -15.20
CA LEU A 261 2.49 8.35 -13.80
C LEU A 261 2.19 9.73 -13.19
N SER A 262 2.43 10.80 -13.95
CA SER A 262 2.12 12.17 -13.54
C SER A 262 0.61 12.41 -13.37
N LEU A 263 -0.20 11.98 -14.34
CA LEU A 263 -1.66 12.10 -14.27
C LEU A 263 -2.23 11.27 -13.12
N THR A 264 -1.73 10.06 -12.90
CA THR A 264 -2.10 9.23 -11.75
C THR A 264 -1.76 9.94 -10.44
N LYS A 265 -0.58 10.55 -10.33
CA LYS A 265 -0.22 11.36 -9.15
C LYS A 265 -1.23 12.49 -8.94
N THR A 266 -1.53 13.28 -9.98
CA THR A 266 -2.49 14.39 -9.88
C THR A 266 -3.87 13.91 -9.43
N ILE A 267 -4.38 12.85 -10.04
CA ILE A 267 -5.69 12.23 -9.72
C ILE A 267 -5.75 11.70 -8.29
N VAL A 268 -4.67 11.13 -7.77
CA VAL A 268 -4.64 10.61 -6.40
C VAL A 268 -4.45 11.75 -5.40
N SER A 269 -3.63 12.75 -5.73
CA SER A 269 -3.35 13.89 -4.85
C SER A 269 -4.56 14.79 -4.58
N THR A 270 -5.55 14.81 -5.48
CA THR A 270 -6.82 15.55 -5.30
C THR A 270 -7.77 14.90 -4.27
N LYS A 271 -7.42 13.73 -3.71
CA LYS A 271 -8.20 13.01 -2.70
C LYS A 271 -7.46 12.70 -1.38
N ASP A 272 -6.35 13.41 -1.12
CA ASP A 272 -5.44 13.40 0.06
C ASP A 272 -4.05 12.74 -0.14
N ALA A 273 -3.03 13.53 0.27
CA ALA A 273 -1.65 13.20 0.70
C ALA A 273 -0.75 12.30 -0.19
N LEU A 274 -0.11 12.88 -1.21
CA LEU A 274 1.15 12.36 -1.80
C LEU A 274 2.17 13.50 -1.98
N GLU A 275 2.61 14.11 -0.86
CA GLU A 275 3.75 15.02 -0.85
C GLU A 275 5.11 14.29 -1.06
N SER A 276 5.15 12.96 -0.99
CA SER A 276 6.37 12.15 -1.09
C SER A 276 6.88 11.86 -2.52
N ILE A 277 6.18 12.27 -3.58
CA ILE A 277 6.66 12.15 -4.98
C ILE A 277 7.23 13.49 -5.48
N THR A 278 7.85 14.28 -4.60
CA THR A 278 8.39 15.61 -4.92
C THR A 278 9.84 15.59 -5.42
N ASP A 279 10.58 14.49 -5.30
CA ASP A 279 12.01 14.46 -5.65
C ASP A 279 12.32 13.93 -7.08
N LEU A 280 11.46 14.19 -8.07
CA LEU A 280 11.68 13.79 -9.48
C LEU A 280 11.74 14.97 -10.47
N SER A 281 11.86 16.20 -10.00
CA SER A 281 12.15 17.38 -10.84
C SER A 281 13.61 17.82 -10.72
#